data_AF-A0A533RII4-F1
#
_entry.id   AF-A0A533RII4-F1
#
_cell.length_a   1.000
_cell.length_b   1.000
_cell.length_c   1.000
_cell.angle_alpha   90.00
_cell.angle_beta   90.00
_cell.angle_gamma   90.00
#
_symmetry.space_group_name_H-M   'P 1'
#
loop_
_entity.id
_entity.type
_entity.pdbx_description
1 polymer ?
#
loop_
_entity_poly.entity_id
_entity_poly.type
_entity_poly.pdbx_seq_one_letter_code
_entity_poly.pdbx_strand_id
1 'polypeptide(L)'
;MITTVRELDKLRLLYEGDCRDMMRVFLAARSVAEADLALAGLHDVLPERTLVSLANLREVIAEVPVPPCSIRVEAPALAQISGYAKERGSYVKPVGPDGCLVFVLAEGNLLFDIVLGDGAERVFLAPQGNGEDRVNPRAVDLLMERSGLLEELVDLTVHMGLVFNPTLYLSLEDWALEHAGESLAGLQDLF
;
A
#
# COMPACT_ATOMS: atom_id res chain seq x y z
N MET A 1 -12.75 0.50 8.30
CA MET A 1 -11.42 1.13 8.15
C MET A 1 -10.65 1.25 9.47
N ILE A 2 -11.26 1.78 10.54
CA ILE A 2 -10.63 1.89 11.88
C ILE A 2 -10.11 0.52 12.42
N THR A 3 -10.71 -0.59 12.02
CA THR A 3 -10.28 -1.95 12.40
C THR A 3 -8.97 -2.38 11.72
N THR A 4 -8.79 -2.11 10.43
CA THR A 4 -7.58 -2.54 9.70
C THR A 4 -6.34 -1.77 10.16
N VAL A 5 -6.49 -0.48 10.50
CA VAL A 5 -5.39 0.34 11.07
C VAL A 5 -4.98 -0.14 12.46
N ARG A 6 -5.91 -0.65 13.28
CA ARG A 6 -5.59 -1.26 14.58
C ARG A 6 -4.91 -2.62 14.47
N GLU A 7 -5.25 -3.41 13.46
CA GLU A 7 -4.58 -4.69 13.20
C GLU A 7 -3.19 -4.49 12.58
N LEU A 8 -2.95 -3.34 11.90
CA LEU A 8 -1.63 -2.97 11.40
C LEU A 8 -0.58 -2.94 12.53
N ASP A 9 -0.88 -2.36 13.69
CA ASP A 9 0.07 -2.32 14.82
C ASP A 9 0.50 -3.71 15.29
N LYS A 10 -0.37 -4.73 15.17
CA LYS A 10 0.01 -6.12 15.46
C LYS A 10 0.87 -6.72 14.37
N LEU A 11 0.57 -6.42 13.10
CA LEU A 11 1.39 -6.85 11.97
C LEU A 11 2.80 -6.24 12.04
N ARG A 12 2.92 -5.00 12.51
CA ARG A 12 4.23 -4.32 12.72
C ARG A 12 5.13 -5.06 13.69
N LEU A 13 4.57 -5.60 14.77
CA LEU A 13 5.32 -6.38 15.76
C LEU A 13 5.88 -7.69 15.19
N LEU A 14 5.35 -8.15 14.06
CA LEU A 14 5.74 -9.39 13.39
C LEU A 14 6.60 -9.13 12.14
N TYR A 15 6.83 -7.87 11.79
CA TYR A 15 7.50 -7.45 10.56
C TYR A 15 9.03 -7.40 10.74
N GLU A 16 9.63 -8.57 10.99
CA GLU A 16 11.08 -8.73 11.19
C GLU A 16 11.64 -9.97 10.47
N GLY A 17 12.95 -9.99 10.22
CA GLY A 17 13.67 -11.15 9.65
C GLY A 17 13.05 -11.71 8.37
N ASP A 18 12.93 -13.04 8.29
CA ASP A 18 12.35 -13.72 7.12
C ASP A 18 10.85 -13.42 6.96
N CYS A 19 10.12 -13.22 8.07
CA CYS A 19 8.70 -12.82 8.03
C CYS A 19 8.53 -11.46 7.33
N ARG A 20 9.43 -10.50 7.60
CA ARG A 20 9.44 -9.19 6.94
C ARG A 20 9.53 -9.35 5.44
N ASP A 21 10.46 -10.17 4.95
CA ASP A 21 10.69 -10.32 3.52
C ASP A 21 9.48 -10.95 2.82
N MET A 22 8.88 -12.00 3.39
CA MET A 22 7.68 -12.61 2.84
C MET A 22 6.45 -11.69 2.91
N MET A 23 6.25 -10.98 4.03
CA MET A 23 5.18 -9.99 4.14
C MET A 23 5.37 -8.84 3.15
N ARG A 24 6.62 -8.40 2.91
CA ARG A 24 6.94 -7.36 1.93
C ARG A 24 6.55 -7.80 0.53
N VAL A 25 6.95 -9.01 0.11
CA VAL A 25 6.59 -9.58 -1.20
C VAL A 25 5.07 -9.67 -1.32
N PHE A 26 4.39 -10.25 -0.34
CA PHE A 26 2.93 -10.39 -0.35
C PHE A 26 2.19 -9.06 -0.55
N LEU A 27 2.62 -8.01 0.15
CA LEU A 27 2.00 -6.68 0.11
C LEU A 27 2.37 -5.88 -1.15
N ALA A 28 3.58 -6.09 -1.70
CA ALA A 28 4.07 -5.37 -2.87
C ALA A 28 3.62 -6.02 -4.20
N ALA A 29 3.45 -7.34 -4.23
CA ALA A 29 3.23 -8.11 -5.45
C ALA A 29 1.99 -7.66 -6.24
N ARG A 30 2.18 -7.45 -7.55
CA ARG A 30 1.08 -7.24 -8.50
C ARG A 30 0.42 -8.56 -8.86
N SER A 31 1.21 -9.62 -9.00
CA SER A 31 0.73 -10.96 -9.32
C SER A 31 0.06 -11.59 -8.09
N VAL A 32 -1.16 -12.09 -8.25
CA VAL A 32 -1.80 -12.83 -7.18
C VAL A 32 -1.15 -14.19 -6.97
N ALA A 33 -0.60 -14.81 -8.01
CA ALA A 33 0.17 -16.05 -7.86
C ALA A 33 1.43 -15.86 -7.00
N GLU A 34 2.15 -14.74 -7.19
CA GLU A 34 3.29 -14.39 -6.33
C GLU A 34 2.86 -14.12 -4.89
N ALA A 35 1.74 -13.40 -4.71
CA ALA A 35 1.15 -13.19 -3.40
C ALA A 35 0.77 -14.54 -2.73
N ASP A 36 0.12 -15.46 -3.44
CA ASP A 36 -0.22 -16.80 -2.95
C ASP A 36 1.02 -17.56 -2.45
N LEU A 37 2.12 -17.53 -3.22
CA LEU A 37 3.36 -18.19 -2.86
C LEU A 37 3.98 -17.58 -1.59
N ALA A 38 3.97 -16.24 -1.49
CA ALA A 38 4.43 -15.55 -0.29
C ALA A 38 3.53 -15.84 0.93
N LEU A 39 2.22 -15.93 0.73
CA LEU A 39 1.26 -16.26 1.78
C LEU A 39 1.46 -17.71 2.27
N ALA A 40 1.74 -18.65 1.36
CA ALA A 40 1.97 -20.05 1.69
C ALA A 40 3.18 -20.23 2.64
N GLY A 41 4.29 -19.55 2.40
CA GLY A 41 5.43 -19.64 3.33
C GLY A 41 5.21 -18.91 4.66
N LEU A 42 4.33 -17.92 4.72
CA LEU A 42 3.90 -17.30 5.98
C LEU A 42 2.94 -18.19 6.79
N HIS A 43 2.23 -19.09 6.13
CA HIS A 43 1.23 -19.97 6.76
C HIS A 43 1.84 -20.89 7.82
N ASP A 44 3.09 -21.31 7.66
CA ASP A 44 3.78 -22.18 8.61
C ASP A 44 4.28 -21.45 9.87
N VAL A 45 4.30 -20.11 9.83
CA VAL A 45 4.95 -19.28 10.87
C VAL A 45 3.95 -18.39 11.61
N LEU A 46 2.88 -17.96 10.94
CA LEU A 46 1.90 -17.02 11.50
C LEU A 46 0.53 -17.67 11.69
N PRO A 47 -0.23 -17.29 12.74
CA PRO A 47 -1.57 -17.79 12.92
C PRO A 47 -2.50 -17.24 11.83
N GLU A 48 -3.50 -18.04 11.42
CA GLU A 48 -4.44 -17.73 10.34
C GLU A 48 -5.07 -16.33 10.48
N ARG A 49 -5.49 -15.94 11.69
CA ARG A 49 -6.07 -14.61 11.94
C ARG A 49 -5.12 -13.45 11.55
N THR A 50 -3.83 -13.63 11.75
CA THR A 50 -2.81 -12.64 11.35
C THR A 50 -2.71 -12.60 9.82
N LEU A 51 -2.74 -13.76 9.17
CA LEU A 51 -2.69 -13.85 7.71
C LEU A 51 -3.93 -13.21 7.05
N VAL A 52 -5.13 -13.39 7.63
CA VAL A 52 -6.34 -12.69 7.17
C VAL A 52 -6.20 -11.17 7.30
N SER A 53 -5.58 -10.71 8.40
CA SER A 53 -5.31 -9.28 8.59
C SER A 53 -4.28 -8.75 7.59
N LEU A 54 -3.30 -9.57 7.21
CA LEU A 54 -2.32 -9.26 6.17
C LEU A 54 -2.98 -9.20 4.78
N ALA A 55 -3.85 -10.16 4.44
CA ALA A 55 -4.64 -10.16 3.21
C ALA A 55 -5.51 -8.90 3.10
N ASN A 56 -6.20 -8.54 4.18
CA ASN A 56 -6.98 -7.31 4.25
C ASN A 56 -6.12 -6.04 4.10
N LEU A 57 -4.90 -6.04 4.65
CA LEU A 57 -3.96 -4.94 4.48
C LEU A 57 -3.50 -4.83 3.01
N ARG A 58 -3.26 -5.96 2.34
CA ARG A 58 -2.93 -5.98 0.92
C ARG A 58 -4.00 -5.30 0.08
N GLU A 59 -5.28 -5.59 0.34
CA GLU A 59 -6.37 -4.94 -0.40
C GLU A 59 -6.49 -3.45 -0.09
N VAL A 60 -6.21 -3.02 1.14
CA VAL A 60 -6.12 -1.60 1.48
C VAL A 60 -5.01 -0.91 0.69
N ILE A 61 -3.83 -1.52 0.59
CA ILE A 61 -2.71 -0.99 -0.20
C ILE A 61 -3.05 -1.01 -1.70
N ALA A 62 -3.75 -2.05 -2.16
CA ALA A 62 -4.19 -2.17 -3.54
C ALA A 62 -5.11 -1.00 -3.95
N GLU A 63 -6.02 -0.58 -3.08
CA GLU A 63 -6.94 0.53 -3.37
C GLU A 63 -6.27 1.91 -3.42
N VAL A 64 -5.02 2.03 -2.95
CA VAL A 64 -4.24 3.27 -3.14
C VAL A 64 -3.94 3.43 -4.65
N PRO A 65 -4.16 4.63 -5.22
CA PRO A 65 -3.99 4.84 -6.66
C PRO A 65 -2.55 4.55 -7.07
N VAL A 66 -2.39 3.79 -8.14
CA VAL A 66 -1.10 3.52 -8.78
C VAL A 66 -0.78 4.66 -9.74
N PRO A 67 0.20 5.53 -9.45
CA PRO A 67 0.56 6.63 -10.34
C PRO A 67 1.35 6.12 -11.57
N PRO A 68 1.34 6.85 -12.69
CA PRO A 68 0.60 8.09 -12.93
C PRO A 68 -0.89 7.82 -13.20
N CYS A 69 -1.78 8.65 -12.65
CA CYS A 69 -3.22 8.49 -12.84
C CYS A 69 -3.99 9.81 -12.76
N SER A 70 -5.19 9.83 -13.35
CA SER A 70 -6.09 10.98 -13.27
C SER A 70 -6.84 10.99 -11.94
N ILE A 71 -6.88 12.16 -11.29
CA ILE A 71 -7.65 12.41 -10.08
C ILE A 71 -8.87 13.30 -10.40
N ARG A 72 -9.86 13.33 -9.52
CA ARG A 72 -11.11 14.08 -9.76
C ARG A 72 -11.08 15.51 -9.25
N VAL A 73 -10.02 15.86 -8.51
CA VAL A 73 -9.83 17.17 -7.89
C VAL A 73 -8.53 17.78 -8.44
N GLU A 74 -8.52 19.07 -8.72
CA GLU A 74 -7.28 19.73 -9.14
C GLU A 74 -6.27 19.80 -7.98
N ALA A 75 -4.98 19.67 -8.29
CA ALA A 75 -3.90 19.60 -7.30
C ALA A 75 -3.90 20.76 -6.28
N PRO A 76 -4.16 22.03 -6.64
CA PRO A 76 -4.29 23.10 -5.65
C PRO A 76 -5.45 22.90 -4.66
N ALA A 77 -6.59 22.41 -5.14
CA ALA A 77 -7.75 22.12 -4.29
C ALA A 77 -7.51 20.89 -3.41
N LEU A 78 -6.90 19.84 -3.96
CA LEU A 78 -6.49 18.66 -3.21
C LEU A 78 -5.57 19.03 -2.05
N ALA A 79 -4.58 19.89 -2.31
CA ALA A 79 -3.65 20.37 -1.30
C ALA A 79 -4.34 21.14 -0.18
N GLN A 80 -5.31 22.00 -0.53
CA GLN A 80 -6.09 22.74 0.45
C GLN A 80 -6.95 21.83 1.34
N ILE A 81 -7.64 20.85 0.75
CA ILE A 81 -8.51 19.92 1.48
C ILE A 81 -7.70 19.00 2.37
N SER A 82 -6.56 18.52 1.87
CA SER A 82 -5.73 17.51 2.56
C SER A 82 -4.70 18.13 3.51
N GLY A 83 -4.57 19.46 3.52
CA GLY A 83 -3.63 20.19 4.38
C GLY A 83 -2.17 20.14 3.91
N TYR A 84 -1.93 19.97 2.61
CA TYR A 84 -0.58 19.96 2.04
C TYR A 84 -0.13 21.38 1.69
N ALA A 85 1.13 21.69 1.98
CA ALA A 85 1.78 22.93 1.57
C ALA A 85 2.50 22.74 0.23
N LYS A 86 2.42 23.72 -0.66
CA LYS A 86 3.14 23.67 -1.94
C LYS A 86 4.62 24.00 -1.72
N GLU A 87 5.51 23.05 -2.05
CA GLU A 87 6.95 23.21 -1.99
C GLU A 87 7.61 22.73 -3.30
N ARG A 88 8.33 23.63 -3.98
CA ARG A 88 9.22 23.33 -5.12
C ARG A 88 8.71 22.23 -6.07
N GLY A 89 7.52 22.43 -6.65
CA GLY A 89 6.93 21.51 -7.64
C GLY A 89 6.23 20.28 -7.05
N SER A 90 6.10 20.19 -5.74
CA SER A 90 5.38 19.14 -5.02
C SER A 90 4.45 19.74 -3.97
N TYR A 91 3.51 18.94 -3.49
CA TYR A 91 2.70 19.26 -2.31
C TYR A 91 3.17 18.38 -1.17
N VAL A 92 3.44 18.96 0.00
CA VAL A 92 4.12 18.27 1.11
C VAL A 92 3.30 18.39 2.39
N LYS A 93 3.25 17.30 3.15
CA LYS A 93 2.62 17.26 4.46
C LYS A 93 3.40 16.38 5.42
N PRO A 94 3.67 16.83 6.66
CA PRO A 94 4.18 15.97 7.71
C PRO A 94 3.08 15.04 8.26
N VAL A 95 3.45 13.79 8.51
CA VAL A 95 2.54 12.72 8.92
C VAL A 95 3.12 11.98 10.12
N GLY A 96 2.25 11.70 11.08
CA GLY A 96 2.59 10.94 12.27
C GLY A 96 3.52 11.68 13.25
N PRO A 97 3.78 11.08 14.43
CA PRO A 97 4.70 11.62 15.43
C PRO A 97 6.16 11.54 14.99
N ASP A 98 6.47 10.66 14.05
CA ASP A 98 7.83 10.34 13.60
C ASP A 98 8.41 11.41 12.65
N GLY A 99 7.60 12.40 12.24
CA GLY A 99 8.03 13.46 11.34
C GLY A 99 8.24 13.00 9.90
N CYS A 100 7.60 11.90 9.51
CA CYS A 100 7.59 11.45 8.11
C CYS A 100 6.92 12.50 7.22
N LEU A 101 7.30 12.55 5.96
CA LEU A 101 6.76 13.48 4.98
C LEU A 101 6.09 12.70 3.86
N VAL A 102 4.91 13.14 3.43
CA VAL A 102 4.30 12.68 2.17
C VAL A 102 4.41 13.81 1.15
N PHE A 103 4.98 13.50 -0.01
CA PHE A 103 5.06 14.40 -1.15
C PHE A 103 4.12 13.90 -2.24
N VAL A 104 3.25 14.78 -2.73
CA VAL A 104 2.36 14.51 -3.85
C VAL A 104 2.89 15.29 -5.05
N LEU A 105 3.29 14.56 -6.09
CA LEU A 105 3.72 15.12 -7.37
C LEU A 105 2.48 15.17 -8.27
N ALA A 106 1.88 16.34 -8.42
CA ALA A 106 0.66 16.49 -9.21
C ALA A 106 0.59 17.85 -9.90
N GLU A 107 -0.02 17.89 -11.07
CA GLU A 107 -0.32 19.11 -11.82
C GLU A 107 -1.68 18.99 -12.50
N GLY A 108 -2.51 20.06 -12.40
CA GLY A 108 -3.90 19.99 -12.84
C GLY A 108 -4.63 18.85 -12.12
N ASN A 109 -5.24 17.95 -12.88
CA ASN A 109 -5.92 16.76 -12.39
C ASN A 109 -5.12 15.47 -12.60
N LEU A 110 -3.80 15.57 -12.79
CA LEU A 110 -2.91 14.43 -12.99
C LEU A 110 -2.01 14.23 -11.78
N LEU A 111 -2.07 13.04 -11.19
CA LEU A 111 -1.12 12.56 -10.19
C LEU A 111 0.03 11.86 -10.92
N PHE A 112 1.25 12.37 -10.76
CA PHE A 112 2.46 11.76 -11.30
C PHE A 112 3.02 10.70 -10.37
N ASP A 113 3.13 11.00 -9.08
CA ASP A 113 3.58 10.05 -8.07
C ASP A 113 3.28 10.53 -6.64
N ILE A 114 3.40 9.61 -5.69
CA ILE A 114 3.42 9.86 -4.25
C ILE A 114 4.80 9.42 -3.73
N VAL A 115 5.46 10.27 -2.97
CA VAL A 115 6.78 9.96 -2.38
C VAL A 115 6.64 9.96 -0.86
N LEU A 116 7.07 8.86 -0.24
CA LEU A 116 7.17 8.72 1.21
C LEU A 116 8.58 9.14 1.63
N GLY A 117 8.68 10.07 2.58
CA GLY A 117 9.92 10.59 3.11
C GLY A 117 10.11 10.25 4.58
N ASP A 118 11.31 9.77 4.90
CA ASP A 118 11.75 9.52 6.28
C ASP A 118 13.17 10.07 6.48
N GLY A 119 13.26 11.22 7.16
CA GLY A 119 14.51 11.97 7.27
C GLY A 119 15.09 12.37 5.91
N ALA A 120 16.21 11.74 5.54
CA ALA A 120 16.86 11.96 4.25
C ALA A 120 16.41 10.98 3.16
N GLU A 121 15.77 9.86 3.53
CA GLU A 121 15.28 8.86 2.59
C GLU A 121 14.01 9.35 1.91
N ARG A 122 13.90 9.08 0.61
CA ARG A 122 12.73 9.38 -0.21
C ARG A 122 12.44 8.18 -1.09
N VAL A 123 11.23 7.64 -0.96
CA VAL A 123 10.81 6.43 -1.65
C VAL A 123 9.55 6.72 -2.43
N PHE A 124 9.61 6.51 -3.74
CA PHE A 124 8.43 6.60 -4.60
C PHE A 124 7.48 5.44 -4.29
N LEU A 125 6.18 5.72 -4.24
CA LEU A 125 5.16 4.72 -4.01
C LEU A 125 5.03 3.81 -5.23
N ALA A 126 5.03 4.41 -6.43
CA ALA A 126 5.11 3.64 -7.67
C ALA A 126 6.45 2.88 -7.73
N PRO A 127 6.44 1.61 -8.15
CA PRO A 127 7.66 0.86 -8.39
C PRO A 127 8.46 1.49 -9.53
N GLN A 128 9.79 1.57 -9.39
CA GLN A 128 10.64 2.09 -10.45
C GLN A 128 11.02 0.97 -11.43
N GLY A 129 10.43 0.97 -12.63
CA GLY A 129 10.74 0.04 -13.72
C GLY A 129 9.57 -0.84 -14.14
N ASN A 130 9.83 -1.83 -15.00
CA ASN A 130 8.84 -2.80 -15.49
C ASN A 130 8.69 -4.00 -14.54
N GLY A 131 8.86 -3.80 -13.23
CA GLY A 131 8.83 -4.87 -12.24
C GLY A 131 7.44 -5.49 -12.06
N GLU A 132 7.40 -6.63 -11.38
CA GLU A 132 6.15 -7.33 -11.02
C GLU A 132 5.50 -6.77 -9.74
N ASP A 133 6.08 -5.74 -9.15
CA ASP A 133 5.51 -5.05 -7.99
C ASP A 133 4.37 -4.12 -8.43
N ARG A 134 3.34 -4.02 -7.59
CA ARG A 134 2.30 -2.99 -7.65
C ARG A 134 2.74 -1.72 -6.93
N VAL A 135 3.41 -1.89 -5.80
CA VAL A 135 3.92 -0.83 -4.93
C VAL A 135 5.38 -1.09 -4.68
N ASN A 136 6.20 -0.04 -4.64
CA ASN A 136 7.61 -0.17 -4.34
C ASN A 136 7.81 -0.94 -3.01
N PRO A 137 8.57 -2.05 -2.98
CA PRO A 137 8.80 -2.82 -1.75
C PRO A 137 9.38 -1.99 -0.60
N ARG A 138 10.17 -0.95 -0.90
CA ARG A 138 10.69 0.00 0.09
C ARG A 138 9.61 0.95 0.62
N ALA A 139 8.57 1.24 -0.17
CA ALA A 139 7.43 2.00 0.32
C ALA A 139 6.57 1.14 1.27
N VAL A 140 6.43 -0.16 0.99
CA VAL A 140 5.82 -1.12 1.93
C VAL A 140 6.57 -1.14 3.25
N ASP A 141 7.91 -1.19 3.22
CA ASP A 141 8.73 -1.10 4.43
C ASP A 141 8.36 0.14 5.26
N LEU A 142 8.31 1.33 4.64
CA LEU A 142 7.96 2.56 5.34
C LEU A 142 6.53 2.56 5.89
N LEU A 143 5.56 2.02 5.16
CA LEU A 143 4.16 1.91 5.62
C LEU A 143 4.05 0.99 6.85
N MET A 144 4.84 -0.07 6.88
CA MET A 144 4.92 -0.98 8.01
C MET A 144 5.70 -0.34 9.17
N GLU A 145 6.82 0.33 8.94
CA GLU A 145 7.67 0.84 10.02
C GLU A 145 7.18 2.17 10.63
N ARG A 146 6.42 2.98 9.88
CA ARG A 146 6.03 4.34 10.29
C ARG A 146 4.53 4.47 10.51
N SER A 147 4.18 5.01 11.67
CA SER A 147 2.79 5.20 12.05
C SER A 147 2.13 6.35 11.27
N GLY A 148 0.84 6.21 10.94
CA GLY A 148 0.06 7.24 10.26
C GLY A 148 0.23 7.34 8.73
N LEU A 149 1.30 6.81 8.13
CA LEU A 149 1.50 6.90 6.67
C LEU A 149 0.37 6.24 5.87
N LEU A 150 -0.04 5.02 6.24
CA LEU A 150 -1.12 4.33 5.55
C LEU A 150 -2.45 5.09 5.67
N GLU A 151 -2.77 5.60 6.86
CA GLU A 151 -3.97 6.39 7.09
C GLU A 151 -3.97 7.65 6.22
N GLU A 152 -2.83 8.35 6.14
CA GLU A 152 -2.68 9.50 5.24
C GLU A 152 -2.89 9.12 3.77
N LEU A 153 -2.34 8.00 3.30
CA LEU A 153 -2.53 7.57 1.90
C LEU A 153 -4.00 7.27 1.59
N VAL A 154 -4.72 6.68 2.54
CA VAL A 154 -6.15 6.42 2.40
C VAL A 154 -6.94 7.73 2.36
N ASP A 155 -6.69 8.65 3.29
CA ASP A 155 -7.34 9.96 3.32
C ASP A 155 -7.05 10.76 2.05
N LEU A 156 -5.80 10.75 1.59
CA LEU A 156 -5.38 11.37 0.34
C LEU A 156 -6.14 10.79 -0.86
N THR A 157 -6.30 9.46 -0.93
CA THR A 157 -7.05 8.79 -2.01
C THR A 157 -8.51 9.24 -2.04
N VAL A 158 -9.15 9.35 -0.86
CA VAL A 158 -10.52 9.86 -0.75
C VAL A 158 -10.59 11.33 -1.17
N HIS A 159 -9.64 12.17 -0.74
CA HIS A 159 -9.59 13.59 -1.10
C HIS A 159 -9.30 13.83 -2.59
N MET A 160 -8.62 12.89 -3.28
CA MET A 160 -8.49 12.90 -4.74
C MET A 160 -9.82 12.68 -5.46
N GLY A 161 -10.88 12.35 -4.73
CA GLY A 161 -12.21 12.02 -5.24
C GLY A 161 -12.27 10.63 -5.89
N LEU A 162 -11.31 9.76 -5.56
CA LEU A 162 -11.30 8.37 -5.98
C LEU A 162 -12.19 7.55 -5.05
N VAL A 163 -12.73 6.45 -5.58
CA VAL A 163 -13.45 5.48 -4.75
C VAL A 163 -12.40 4.66 -4.02
N PHE A 164 -12.52 4.58 -2.69
CA PHE A 164 -11.68 3.74 -1.85
C PHE A 164 -12.57 2.69 -1.19
N ASN A 165 -12.58 1.47 -1.72
CA ASN A 165 -13.48 0.42 -1.26
C ASN A 165 -12.80 -0.96 -1.29
N PRO A 166 -11.81 -1.19 -0.40
CA PRO A 166 -11.10 -2.46 -0.36
C PRO A 166 -12.03 -3.60 0.02
N THR A 167 -11.97 -4.69 -0.72
CA THR A 167 -12.63 -5.95 -0.34
C THR A 167 -11.96 -6.49 0.92
N LEU A 168 -12.77 -6.80 1.94
CA LEU A 168 -12.29 -7.34 3.20
C LEU A 168 -12.80 -8.76 3.40
N TYR A 169 -11.91 -9.64 3.81
CA TYR A 169 -12.12 -11.06 4.00
C TYR A 169 -12.23 -11.41 5.48
N LEU A 170 -13.03 -12.44 5.76
CA LEU A 170 -13.22 -12.97 7.10
C LEU A 170 -12.36 -14.22 7.34
N SER A 171 -11.92 -14.88 6.26
CA SER A 171 -11.05 -16.05 6.26
C SER A 171 -10.07 -16.01 5.08
N LEU A 172 -9.03 -16.84 5.13
CA LEU A 172 -8.14 -17.01 3.98
C LEU A 172 -8.81 -17.77 2.83
N GLU A 173 -9.78 -18.62 3.15
CA GLU A 173 -10.57 -19.34 2.13
C GLU A 173 -11.37 -18.36 1.26
N ASP A 174 -11.97 -17.32 1.86
CA ASP A 174 -12.68 -16.27 1.11
C ASP A 174 -11.73 -15.55 0.13
N TRP A 175 -10.51 -15.24 0.58
CA TRP A 175 -9.50 -14.59 -0.26
C TRP A 175 -9.05 -15.50 -1.40
N ALA A 176 -8.74 -16.77 -1.10
CA ALA A 176 -8.33 -17.75 -2.08
C ALA A 176 -9.43 -18.02 -3.12
N LEU A 177 -10.71 -18.08 -2.71
CA LEU A 177 -11.85 -18.26 -3.61
C LEU A 177 -12.01 -17.10 -4.58
N GLU A 178 -11.88 -15.86 -4.10
CA GLU A 178 -11.98 -14.65 -4.92
C GLU A 178 -10.88 -14.63 -6.00
N HIS A 179 -9.66 -15.02 -5.63
CA HIS A 179 -8.49 -14.93 -6.50
C HIS A 179 -8.08 -16.24 -7.20
N ALA A 180 -8.82 -17.34 -7.01
CA ALA A 180 -8.44 -18.67 -7.52
C ALA A 180 -8.15 -18.67 -9.03
N GLY A 181 -8.95 -17.94 -9.81
CA GLY A 181 -8.76 -17.83 -11.26
C GLY A 181 -7.48 -17.11 -11.67
N GLU A 182 -7.17 -16.00 -10.98
CA GLU A 182 -5.97 -15.19 -11.24
C GLU A 182 -4.70 -15.90 -10.78
N SER A 183 -4.75 -16.56 -9.63
CA SER A 183 -3.64 -17.37 -9.11
C SER A 183 -3.31 -18.54 -10.05
N LEU A 184 -4.31 -19.30 -10.51
CA LEU A 184 -4.09 -20.41 -11.44
C LEU A 184 -3.52 -19.93 -12.79
N ALA A 185 -3.98 -18.80 -13.30
CA ALA A 185 -3.44 -18.22 -14.53
C ALA A 185 -1.98 -17.78 -14.36
N GLY A 186 -1.66 -17.09 -13.26
CA GLY A 186 -0.30 -16.64 -12.97
C GLY A 186 0.67 -17.79 -12.73
N LEU A 187 0.23 -18.90 -12.11
CA LEU A 187 1.05 -20.10 -11.97
C LEU A 187 1.34 -20.77 -13.32
N GLN A 188 0.40 -20.74 -14.27
CA GLN A 188 0.64 -21.29 -15.61
C GLN A 188 1.70 -20.49 -16.38
N ASP A 189 1.78 -19.17 -16.17
CA ASP A 189 2.80 -18.34 -16.82
C ASP A 189 4.22 -18.60 -16.29
N LEU A 190 4.36 -19.27 -15.15
CA LEU A 190 5.65 -19.64 -14.54
C LEU A 190 6.22 -20.99 -15.03
N PHE A 191 5.43 -21.80 -15.76
CA PHE A 191 5.80 -23.16 -16.20
C PHE A 191 5.62 -23.38 -17.71
#